data_AF-A0A837RAS2-F1
#
_entry.id   AF-A0A837RAS2-F1
#
_cell.length_a   1.000
_cell.length_b   1.000
_cell.length_c   1.000
_cell.angle_alpha   90.00
_cell.angle_beta   90.00
_cell.angle_gamma   90.00
#
_symmetry.space_group_name_H-M   'P 1'
#
loop_
_entity.id
_entity.type
_entity.pdbx_description
1 polymer ?
#
loop_
_entity_poly.entity_id
_entity_poly.type
_entity_poly.pdbx_seq_one_letter_code
_entity_poly.pdbx_strand_id
1 'polypeptide(L)'
;MEQKTRADLKAEIKQLFKGRWKDAILLCIIVSLLSIYSIMSNYSDQIRGTSPTSSWHSASRLGTVTGQQVTLVLATLAGVLLVQIVIALVIQLFRIGTSYAMLDWVRNPERQIHPVSDSTVGFTKKYGWSLVGLTIYRVVLIFLWTLLFIVPGIIKAYAYSQTYFVYKDMLAQALADGQPRPRFRDVVTRSRQLMVGHKWQFFVLQLSFLGWAILSALTAGIGQLWLTPYTYGVMANYYDNLQLKA
;
A
#
# COMPACT_ATOMS: atom_id res chain seq x y z
N MET A 1 7.58 24.85 -15.52
CA MET A 1 7.08 23.58 -16.08
C MET A 1 5.65 23.38 -15.62
N GLU A 2 4.71 23.28 -16.55
CA GLU A 2 3.27 23.22 -16.28
C GLU A 2 2.90 21.99 -15.44
N GLN A 3 1.83 22.10 -14.66
CA GLN A 3 1.38 20.99 -13.84
C GLN A 3 0.65 19.95 -14.69
N LYS A 4 1.28 18.78 -14.92
CA LYS A 4 0.60 17.65 -15.56
C LYS A 4 -0.73 17.38 -14.86
N THR A 5 -1.78 17.37 -15.66
CA THR A 5 -3.12 17.13 -15.17
C THR A 5 -3.27 15.65 -14.82
N ARG A 6 -4.20 15.33 -13.94
CA ARG A 6 -4.58 13.94 -13.64
C ARG A 6 -4.90 13.11 -14.89
N ALA A 7 -5.41 13.76 -15.94
CA ALA A 7 -5.71 13.15 -17.23
C ALA A 7 -4.42 12.75 -17.96
N ASP A 8 -3.41 13.61 -17.95
CA ASP A 8 -2.11 13.37 -18.58
C ASP A 8 -1.39 12.20 -17.91
N LEU A 9 -1.32 12.21 -16.57
CA LEU A 9 -0.72 11.10 -15.80
C LEU A 9 -1.37 9.75 -16.12
N LYS A 10 -2.70 9.77 -16.27
CA LYS A 10 -3.51 8.61 -16.64
C LYS A 10 -3.32 8.17 -18.08
N ALA A 11 -3.14 9.12 -19.00
CA ALA A 11 -2.92 8.87 -20.42
C ALA A 11 -1.51 8.30 -20.68
N GLU A 12 -0.49 8.84 -20.03
CA GLU A 12 0.90 8.36 -20.12
C GLU A 12 1.01 6.90 -19.69
N ILE A 13 0.36 6.51 -18.59
CA ILE A 13 0.37 5.11 -18.15
C ILE A 13 -0.42 4.20 -19.11
N LYS A 14 -1.52 4.68 -19.68
CA LYS A 14 -2.23 3.91 -20.72
C LYS A 14 -1.36 3.69 -21.96
N GLN A 15 -0.57 4.70 -22.34
CA GLN A 15 0.38 4.60 -23.45
C GLN A 15 1.53 3.65 -23.10
N LEU A 16 2.10 3.75 -21.89
CA LEU A 16 3.17 2.86 -21.40
C LEU A 16 2.73 1.39 -21.43
N PHE A 17 1.48 1.11 -21.10
CA PHE A 17 0.92 -0.25 -21.11
C PHE A 17 0.47 -0.73 -22.48
N LYS A 18 0.40 0.15 -23.49
CA LYS A 18 -0.07 -0.20 -24.83
C LYS A 18 0.84 -1.29 -25.42
N GLY A 19 0.26 -2.44 -25.74
CA GLY A 19 1.00 -3.63 -26.22
C GLY A 19 1.67 -4.48 -25.13
N ARG A 20 1.68 -4.04 -23.87
CA ARG A 20 2.37 -4.70 -22.73
C ARG A 20 1.49 -4.87 -21.49
N TRP A 21 0.18 -4.81 -21.64
CA TRP A 21 -0.78 -4.97 -20.54
C TRP A 21 -0.62 -6.29 -19.78
N LYS A 22 -0.23 -7.36 -20.48
CA LYS A 22 0.05 -8.66 -19.84
C LYS A 22 1.15 -8.54 -18.79
N ASP A 23 2.24 -7.84 -19.08
CA ASP A 23 3.35 -7.67 -18.14
C ASP A 23 2.92 -6.87 -16.91
N ALA A 24 2.09 -5.84 -17.09
CA ALA A 24 1.55 -5.04 -16.01
C ALA A 24 0.66 -5.88 -15.06
N ILE A 25 -0.23 -6.68 -15.64
CA ILE A 25 -1.12 -7.58 -14.89
C ILE A 25 -0.28 -8.63 -14.14
N LEU A 26 0.70 -9.24 -14.80
CA LEU A 26 1.59 -10.23 -14.18
C LEU A 26 2.41 -9.63 -13.04
N LEU A 27 2.96 -8.43 -13.20
CA LEU A 27 3.72 -7.74 -12.15
C LEU A 27 2.88 -7.48 -10.90
N CYS A 28 1.59 -7.20 -11.09
CA CYS A 28 0.65 -6.92 -10.00
C CYS A 28 -0.17 -8.14 -9.59
N ILE A 29 0.03 -9.32 -10.19
CA ILE A 29 -0.89 -10.45 -10.05
C ILE A 29 -1.08 -10.87 -8.59
N ILE A 30 0.00 -10.92 -7.82
CA ILE A 30 -0.02 -11.28 -6.40
C ILE A 30 -0.87 -10.27 -5.62
N VAL A 31 -0.63 -8.97 -5.84
CA VAL A 31 -1.37 -7.89 -5.15
C VAL A 31 -2.85 -7.89 -5.55
N SER A 32 -3.13 -8.09 -6.85
CA SER A 32 -4.50 -8.16 -7.38
C SER A 32 -5.26 -9.35 -6.80
N LEU A 33 -4.68 -10.56 -6.80
CA LEU A 33 -5.31 -11.76 -6.25
C LEU A 33 -5.56 -11.62 -4.74
N LEU A 34 -4.62 -11.07 -3.99
CA LEU A 34 -4.80 -10.79 -2.57
C LEU A 34 -5.93 -9.78 -2.32
N SER A 35 -6.04 -8.75 -3.17
CA SER A 35 -7.13 -7.80 -3.08
C SER A 35 -8.49 -8.42 -3.40
N ILE A 36 -8.56 -9.31 -4.41
CA ILE A 36 -9.76 -10.08 -4.74
C ILE A 36 -10.15 -10.98 -3.58
N TYR A 37 -9.19 -11.72 -3.01
CA TYR A 37 -9.42 -12.57 -1.85
C TYR A 37 -9.97 -11.78 -0.66
N SER A 38 -9.39 -10.61 -0.37
CA SER A 38 -9.88 -9.74 0.70
C SER A 38 -11.28 -9.19 0.44
N ILE A 39 -11.60 -8.84 -0.81
CA ILE A 39 -12.97 -8.41 -1.19
C ILE A 39 -13.95 -9.58 -1.01
N MET A 40 -13.58 -10.78 -1.47
CA MET A 40 -14.40 -11.99 -1.36
C MET A 40 -14.62 -12.43 0.09
N SER A 41 -13.58 -12.36 0.94
CA SER A 41 -13.70 -12.71 2.36
C SER A 41 -14.73 -11.81 3.05
N ASN A 42 -14.67 -10.49 2.80
CA ASN A 42 -15.63 -9.53 3.34
C ASN A 42 -17.06 -9.81 2.87
N TYR A 43 -17.27 -10.13 1.59
CA TYR A 43 -18.59 -10.54 1.08
C TYR A 43 -19.09 -11.83 1.75
N SER A 44 -18.20 -12.82 1.91
CA SER A 44 -18.56 -14.08 2.54
C SER A 44 -18.95 -13.92 4.01
N ASP A 45 -18.27 -13.05 4.76
CA ASP A 45 -18.60 -12.73 6.15
C ASP A 45 -19.95 -11.99 6.25
N GLN A 46 -20.21 -11.07 5.32
CA GLN A 46 -21.47 -10.35 5.26
C GLN A 46 -22.66 -11.29 4.94
N ILE A 47 -22.48 -12.25 4.03
CA ILE A 47 -23.51 -13.24 3.66
C ILE A 47 -23.71 -14.28 4.78
N ARG A 48 -22.63 -14.71 5.44
CA ARG A 48 -22.69 -15.67 6.55
C ARG A 48 -23.30 -15.07 7.83
N GLY A 49 -23.60 -13.78 7.84
CA GLY A 49 -24.12 -13.11 9.03
C GLY A 49 -23.14 -13.15 10.19
N THR A 50 -21.84 -13.34 9.94
CA THR A 50 -20.77 -13.18 10.92
C THR A 50 -20.56 -11.69 11.19
N SER A 51 -21.63 -11.03 11.64
CA SER A 51 -21.49 -9.78 12.36
C SER A 51 -20.63 -10.08 13.60
N PRO A 52 -19.73 -9.18 14.01
CA PRO A 52 -19.05 -9.28 15.32
C PRO A 52 -20.02 -9.40 16.51
N THR A 53 -21.33 -9.23 16.27
CA THR A 53 -22.45 -9.24 17.22
C THR A 53 -23.05 -10.62 17.51
N SER A 54 -22.54 -11.74 16.97
CA SER A 54 -22.84 -13.06 17.57
C SER A 54 -22.31 -13.19 19.01
N SER A 55 -21.53 -12.21 19.47
CA SER A 55 -21.08 -12.01 20.84
C SER A 55 -22.20 -11.69 21.86
N TRP A 56 -23.36 -11.15 21.47
CA TRP A 56 -24.41 -10.80 22.45
C TRP A 56 -25.23 -11.99 22.94
N HIS A 57 -25.45 -13.01 22.10
CA HIS A 57 -26.02 -14.30 22.54
C HIS A 57 -25.01 -15.17 23.30
N SER A 58 -23.74 -14.77 23.32
CA SER A 58 -22.67 -15.40 24.11
C SER A 58 -22.47 -14.73 25.48
N ALA A 59 -22.95 -13.50 25.65
CA ALA A 59 -22.84 -12.74 26.89
C ALA A 59 -23.67 -13.35 28.05
N SER A 60 -24.73 -14.10 27.75
CA SER A 60 -25.49 -14.84 28.76
C SER A 60 -24.76 -16.09 29.30
N ARG A 61 -23.61 -16.47 28.73
CA ARG A 61 -22.72 -17.53 29.25
C ARG A 61 -21.53 -17.00 30.07
N LEU A 62 -21.50 -15.70 30.39
CA LEU A 62 -20.46 -15.10 31.23
C LEU A 62 -20.54 -15.50 32.72
N GLY A 63 -21.59 -16.21 33.15
CA GLY A 63 -21.79 -16.61 34.55
C GLY A 63 -20.80 -17.65 35.07
N THR A 64 -20.10 -18.40 34.21
CA THR A 64 -19.14 -19.45 34.64
C THR A 64 -17.93 -19.57 33.70
N VAL A 65 -17.29 -18.47 33.31
CA VAL A 65 -16.02 -18.56 32.57
C VAL A 65 -14.90 -18.83 33.57
N THR A 66 -14.30 -20.01 33.51
CA THR A 66 -13.18 -20.35 34.41
C THR A 66 -11.93 -19.56 34.03
N GLY A 67 -11.03 -19.30 35.00
CA GLY A 67 -9.76 -18.61 34.71
C GLY A 67 -8.92 -19.31 33.64
N GLN A 68 -9.01 -20.63 33.53
CA GLN A 68 -8.37 -21.40 32.46
C GLN A 68 -8.99 -21.11 31.08
N GLN A 69 -10.31 -20.99 30.98
CA GLN A 69 -10.98 -20.64 29.72
C GLN A 69 -10.61 -19.22 29.25
N VAL A 70 -10.51 -18.26 30.18
CA VAL A 70 -10.06 -16.90 29.86
C VAL A 70 -8.63 -16.91 29.31
N THR A 71 -7.71 -17.63 29.97
CA THR A 71 -6.32 -17.74 29.50
C THR A 71 -6.22 -18.38 28.11
N LEU A 72 -6.98 -19.44 27.85
CA LEU A 72 -7.01 -20.10 26.54
C LEU A 72 -7.59 -19.18 25.45
N VAL A 73 -8.64 -18.42 25.75
CA VAL A 73 -9.20 -17.44 24.81
C VAL A 73 -8.20 -16.33 24.51
N LEU A 74 -7.53 -15.76 25.53
CA LEU A 74 -6.52 -14.74 25.31
C LEU A 74 -5.32 -15.27 24.51
N ALA A 75 -4.87 -16.51 24.79
CA ALA A 75 -3.77 -17.13 24.06
C ALA A 75 -4.13 -17.38 22.58
N THR A 76 -5.34 -17.86 22.30
CA THR A 76 -5.80 -18.08 20.92
C THR A 76 -5.96 -16.76 20.17
N LEU A 77 -6.54 -15.73 20.78
CA LEU A 77 -6.64 -14.39 20.20
C LEU A 77 -5.26 -13.78 19.91
N ALA A 78 -4.32 -13.88 20.84
CA ALA A 78 -2.96 -13.40 20.64
C ALA A 78 -2.26 -14.15 19.49
N GLY A 79 -2.43 -15.47 19.41
CA GLY A 79 -1.90 -16.29 18.31
C GLY A 79 -2.46 -15.89 16.94
N VAL A 80 -3.78 -15.71 16.84
CA VAL A 80 -4.44 -15.27 15.59
C VAL A 80 -3.95 -13.87 15.18
N LEU A 81 -3.87 -12.94 16.13
CA LEU A 81 -3.41 -11.57 15.88
C LEU A 81 -1.94 -11.53 15.40
N LEU A 82 -1.07 -12.35 15.99
CA LEU A 82 0.32 -12.47 15.56
C LEU A 82 0.41 -12.95 14.10
N VAL A 83 -0.32 -14.02 13.76
CA VAL A 83 -0.36 -14.55 12.39
C VAL A 83 -0.87 -13.49 11.41
N GLN A 84 -1.93 -12.75 11.76
CA GLN A 84 -2.46 -11.67 10.94
C GLN A 84 -1.46 -10.54 10.71
N ILE A 85 -0.71 -10.14 11.75
CA ILE A 85 0.33 -9.11 11.63
C ILE A 85 1.44 -9.57 10.66
N VAL A 86 1.89 -10.82 10.78
CA VAL A 86 2.92 -11.38 9.89
C VAL A 86 2.43 -11.39 8.45
N ILE A 87 1.21 -11.87 8.20
CA ILE A 87 0.60 -11.87 6.86
C ILE A 87 0.50 -10.44 6.32
N ALA A 88 0.01 -9.49 7.12
CA ALA A 88 -0.12 -8.09 6.71
C ALA A 88 1.23 -7.46 6.32
N LEU A 89 2.30 -7.76 7.06
CA LEU A 89 3.66 -7.29 6.74
C LEU A 89 4.18 -7.89 5.43
N VAL A 90 3.97 -9.19 5.20
CA VAL A 90 4.37 -9.85 3.95
C VAL A 90 3.64 -9.21 2.76
N ILE A 91 2.32 -9.01 2.87
CA ILE A 91 1.53 -8.35 1.83
C ILE A 91 2.02 -6.93 1.58
N GLN A 92 2.35 -6.19 2.64
CA GLN A 92 2.86 -4.82 2.52
C GLN A 92 4.21 -4.77 1.78
N LEU A 93 5.10 -5.74 2.00
CA LEU A 93 6.36 -5.84 1.26
C LEU A 93 6.14 -6.10 -0.23
N PHE A 94 5.20 -6.97 -0.60
CA PHE A 94 4.80 -7.15 -2.01
C PHE A 94 4.28 -5.85 -2.61
N ARG A 95 3.41 -5.13 -1.90
CA ARG A 95 2.88 -3.83 -2.39
C ARG A 95 4.00 -2.82 -2.64
N ILE A 96 5.01 -2.76 -1.76
CA ILE A 96 6.16 -1.87 -1.93
C ILE A 96 7.06 -2.35 -3.09
N GLY A 97 7.30 -3.66 -3.22
CA GLY A 97 8.08 -4.22 -4.33
C GLY A 97 7.44 -3.91 -5.68
N THR A 98 6.14 -4.16 -5.84
CA THR A 98 5.38 -3.81 -7.04
C THR A 98 5.39 -2.31 -7.32
N SER A 99 5.29 -1.43 -6.32
CA SER A 99 5.37 0.01 -6.55
C SER A 99 6.76 0.44 -7.03
N TYR A 100 7.83 -0.18 -6.51
CA TYR A 100 9.20 0.09 -6.97
C TYR A 100 9.40 -0.36 -8.41
N ALA A 101 8.98 -1.57 -8.75
CA ALA A 101 9.04 -2.08 -10.11
C ALA A 101 8.28 -1.18 -11.09
N MET A 102 7.11 -0.70 -10.68
CA MET A 102 6.29 0.20 -11.47
C MET A 102 6.98 1.55 -11.69
N LEU A 103 7.63 2.11 -10.66
CA LEU A 103 8.43 3.33 -10.81
C LEU A 103 9.62 3.14 -11.76
N ASP A 104 10.31 2.01 -11.69
CA ASP A 104 11.40 1.72 -12.64
C ASP A 104 10.90 1.60 -14.07
N TRP A 105 9.70 1.05 -14.27
CA TRP A 105 9.10 0.94 -15.59
C TRP A 105 8.64 2.30 -16.13
N VAL A 106 8.08 3.16 -15.28
CA VAL A 106 7.75 4.55 -15.66
C VAL A 106 9.00 5.30 -16.10
N ARG A 107 10.12 5.14 -15.38
CA ARG A 107 11.39 5.81 -15.72
C ARG A 107 12.12 5.18 -16.90
N ASN A 108 11.96 3.88 -17.11
CA ASN A 108 12.60 3.13 -18.19
C ASN A 108 11.55 2.32 -18.96
N PRO A 109 10.85 2.94 -19.92
CA PRO A 109 9.76 2.29 -20.66
C PRO A 109 10.18 1.02 -21.41
N GLU A 110 11.44 0.95 -21.87
CA GLU A 110 11.97 -0.20 -22.63
C GLU A 110 12.42 -1.37 -21.75
N ARG A 111 12.42 -1.20 -20.42
CA ARG A 111 12.85 -2.24 -19.48
C ARG A 111 12.01 -3.50 -19.63
N GLN A 112 12.66 -4.66 -19.73
CA GLN A 112 11.99 -5.96 -19.62
C GLN A 112 11.54 -6.19 -18.18
N ILE A 113 10.28 -6.58 -18.01
CA ILE A 113 9.68 -6.79 -16.70
C ILE A 113 9.85 -8.25 -16.33
N HIS A 114 10.33 -8.48 -15.11
CA HIS A 114 10.41 -9.82 -14.52
C HIS A 114 9.40 -9.90 -13.37
N PRO A 115 8.13 -10.29 -13.63
CA PRO A 115 7.02 -10.09 -12.71
C PRO A 115 7.25 -10.58 -11.28
N VAL A 116 7.88 -11.74 -11.11
CA VAL A 116 8.14 -12.36 -9.80
C VAL A 116 9.34 -11.71 -9.10
N SER A 117 10.45 -11.52 -9.82
CA SER A 117 11.66 -10.93 -9.25
C SER A 117 11.42 -9.46 -8.85
N ASP A 118 10.78 -8.70 -9.72
CA ASP A 118 10.50 -7.29 -9.53
C ASP A 118 9.49 -7.03 -8.40
N SER A 119 8.45 -7.87 -8.27
CA SER A 119 7.47 -7.76 -7.16
C SER A 119 8.03 -8.21 -5.81
N THR A 120 9.09 -9.04 -5.80
CA THR A 120 9.73 -9.54 -4.58
C THR A 120 10.97 -8.74 -4.15
N VAL A 121 11.31 -7.65 -4.85
CA VAL A 121 12.42 -6.75 -4.47
C VAL A 121 12.31 -6.26 -3.02
N GLY A 122 11.08 -6.13 -2.50
CA GLY A 122 10.84 -5.78 -1.11
C GLY A 122 11.43 -6.77 -0.10
N PHE A 123 11.64 -8.04 -0.47
CA PHE A 123 12.20 -9.10 0.36
C PHE A 123 13.72 -9.24 0.24
N THR A 124 14.36 -8.56 -0.70
CA THR A 124 15.82 -8.63 -0.88
C THR A 124 16.55 -8.06 0.35
N LYS A 125 17.71 -8.61 0.72
CA LYS A 125 18.56 -8.14 1.85
C LYS A 125 18.84 -6.62 1.83
N LYS A 126 18.86 -6.02 0.63
CA LYS A 126 18.98 -4.58 0.40
C LYS A 126 17.84 -3.77 1.00
N TYR A 127 16.60 -4.28 0.93
CA TYR A 127 15.38 -3.55 1.27
C TYR A 127 14.64 -4.14 2.48
N GLY A 128 14.57 -5.46 2.65
CA GLY A 128 13.68 -6.17 3.57
C GLY A 128 13.51 -5.54 4.95
N TRP A 129 14.52 -5.66 5.82
CA TRP A 129 14.42 -5.15 7.19
C TRP A 129 14.23 -3.63 7.27
N SER A 130 14.82 -2.87 6.35
CA SER A 130 14.63 -1.43 6.32
C SER A 130 13.21 -1.02 5.93
N LEU A 131 12.56 -1.74 5.01
CA LEU A 131 11.18 -1.47 4.62
C LEU A 131 10.18 -1.81 5.72
N VAL A 132 10.44 -2.88 6.47
CA VAL A 132 9.65 -3.22 7.67
C VAL A 132 9.80 -2.10 8.70
N GLY A 133 11.04 -1.69 9.01
CA GLY A 133 11.31 -0.59 9.94
C GLY A 133 10.68 0.73 9.50
N LEU A 134 10.77 1.08 8.22
CA LEU A 134 10.15 2.28 7.66
C LEU A 134 8.61 2.23 7.72
N THR A 135 8.02 1.05 7.47
CA THR A 135 6.57 0.85 7.57
C THR A 135 6.10 1.04 9.00
N ILE A 136 6.76 0.40 9.97
CA ILE A 136 6.43 0.56 11.39
C ILE A 136 6.59 2.02 11.81
N TYR A 137 7.70 2.66 11.46
CA TYR A 137 7.95 4.07 11.78
C TYR A 137 6.86 5.00 11.22
N ARG A 138 6.47 4.81 9.95
CA ARG A 138 5.39 5.58 9.33
C ARG A 138 4.05 5.34 10.02
N VAL A 139 3.69 4.09 10.31
CA VAL A 139 2.41 3.73 10.95
C VAL A 139 2.32 4.33 12.34
N VAL A 140 3.39 4.22 13.14
CA VAL A 140 3.48 4.84 14.47
C VAL A 140 3.26 6.35 14.38
N LEU A 141 3.95 7.04 13.47
CA LEU A 141 3.75 8.49 13.31
C LEU A 141 2.29 8.85 12.96
N ILE A 142 1.68 8.14 12.01
CA ILE A 142 0.28 8.40 11.63
C ILE A 142 -0.64 8.10 12.83
N PHE A 143 -0.41 7.01 13.55
CA PHE A 143 -1.19 6.65 14.73
C PHE A 143 -1.11 7.74 15.82
N LEU A 144 0.08 8.27 16.11
CA LEU A 144 0.26 9.38 17.05
C LEU A 144 -0.52 10.63 16.62
N TRP A 145 -0.49 10.97 15.33
CA TRP A 145 -1.25 12.11 14.81
C TRP A 145 -2.76 11.90 14.89
N THR A 146 -3.23 10.69 14.57
CA THR A 146 -4.65 10.33 14.65
C THR A 146 -5.14 10.28 16.09
N LEU A 147 -4.29 9.86 17.04
CA LEU A 147 -4.60 9.84 18.47
C LEU A 147 -4.80 11.26 19.01
N LEU A 148 -4.02 12.23 18.52
CA LEU A 148 -4.20 13.63 18.89
C LEU A 148 -5.50 14.17 18.30
N PHE A 149 -5.71 14.01 16.99
CA PHE A 149 -6.97 14.29 16.31
C PHE A 149 -7.07 13.53 14.97
N ILE A 150 -8.29 13.13 14.60
CA ILE A 150 -8.55 12.38 13.36
C ILE A 150 -8.14 13.18 12.11
N VAL A 151 -8.50 14.46 12.04
CA VAL A 151 -8.23 15.33 10.87
C VAL A 151 -6.72 15.48 10.57
N PRO A 152 -5.84 15.86 11.51
CA PRO A 152 -4.41 15.91 11.24
C PRO A 152 -3.82 14.51 10.98
N GLY A 153 -4.37 13.44 11.55
CA GLY A 153 -4.02 12.06 11.18
C GLY A 153 -4.16 11.81 9.68
N ILE A 154 -5.30 12.18 9.09
CA ILE A 154 -5.57 12.06 7.65
C ILE A 154 -4.58 12.92 6.84
N ILE A 155 -4.39 14.19 7.22
CA ILE A 155 -3.48 15.11 6.52
C ILE A 155 -2.03 14.57 6.53
N LYS A 156 -1.61 13.94 7.63
CA LYS A 156 -0.27 13.35 7.78
C LYS A 156 -0.14 12.04 7.01
N ALA A 157 -1.19 11.23 6.95
CA ALA A 157 -1.22 10.05 6.08
C ALA A 157 -0.96 10.43 4.61
N TYR A 158 -1.57 11.53 4.15
CA TYR A 158 -1.30 12.12 2.82
C TYR A 158 0.10 12.69 2.70
N ALA A 159 0.59 13.42 3.71
CA ALA A 159 1.94 13.96 3.69
C ALA A 159 3.03 12.86 3.63
N TYR A 160 2.73 11.66 4.13
CA TYR A 160 3.66 10.53 4.17
C TYR A 160 3.40 9.50 3.05
N SER A 161 2.55 9.81 2.06
CA SER A 161 2.18 8.87 1.00
C SER A 161 3.35 8.46 0.12
N GLN A 162 4.30 9.37 -0.12
CA GLN A 162 5.44 9.17 -1.02
C GLN A 162 6.67 8.54 -0.33
N THR A 163 6.56 8.21 0.96
CA THR A 163 7.70 7.78 1.80
C THR A 163 8.43 6.56 1.23
N TYR A 164 7.71 5.63 0.61
CA TYR A 164 8.32 4.46 0.01
C TYR A 164 9.14 4.82 -1.24
N PHE A 165 8.58 5.62 -2.15
CA PHE A 165 9.32 6.04 -3.34
C PHE A 165 10.55 6.89 -2.99
N VAL A 166 10.40 7.82 -2.04
CA VAL A 166 11.52 8.60 -1.50
C VAL A 166 12.60 7.71 -0.91
N TYR A 167 12.22 6.68 -0.14
CA TYR A 167 13.19 5.74 0.43
C TYR A 167 13.99 5.03 -0.65
N LYS A 168 13.34 4.59 -1.73
CA LYS A 168 14.00 3.94 -2.87
C LYS A 168 15.07 4.85 -3.46
N ASP A 169 14.74 6.10 -3.73
CA ASP A 169 15.66 7.05 -4.38
C ASP A 169 16.81 7.45 -3.45
N MET A 170 16.52 7.78 -2.20
CA MET A 170 17.56 8.10 -1.22
C MET A 170 18.48 6.91 -0.95
N LEU A 171 17.96 5.68 -0.95
CA LEU A 171 18.77 4.49 -0.78
C LEU A 171 19.63 4.22 -2.02
N ALA A 172 19.11 4.45 -3.22
CA ALA A 172 19.88 4.32 -4.45
C ALA A 172 21.06 5.30 -4.48
N GLN A 173 20.82 6.56 -4.11
CA GLN A 173 21.84 7.59 -3.98
C GLN A 173 22.88 7.22 -2.90
N ALA A 174 22.43 6.87 -1.70
CA ALA A 174 23.34 6.50 -0.61
C ALA A 174 24.26 5.33 -0.98
N LEU A 175 23.76 4.34 -1.73
CA LEU A 175 24.58 3.22 -2.20
C LEU A 175 25.56 3.61 -3.29
N ALA A 176 25.21 4.56 -4.17
CA ALA A 176 26.13 5.09 -5.17
C ALA A 176 27.28 5.89 -4.53
N ASP A 177 26.96 6.66 -3.48
CA ASP A 177 27.91 7.53 -2.78
C ASP A 177 28.67 6.81 -1.64
N GLY A 178 28.44 5.51 -1.44
CA GLY A 178 29.03 4.72 -0.34
C GLY A 178 28.58 5.16 1.06
N GLN A 179 27.49 5.93 1.16
CA GLN A 179 26.94 6.46 2.41
C GLN A 179 26.09 5.42 3.15
N PRO A 180 25.92 5.55 4.48
CA PRO A 180 25.03 4.69 5.25
C PRO A 180 23.58 4.84 4.79
N ARG A 181 22.77 3.82 5.11
CA ARG A 181 21.34 3.80 4.74
C ARG A 181 20.62 5.06 5.22
N PRO A 182 19.68 5.61 4.43
CA PRO A 182 18.94 6.82 4.81
C PRO A 182 18.19 6.65 6.12
N ARG A 183 18.24 7.68 6.97
CA ARG A 183 17.50 7.68 8.23
C ARG A 183 16.00 7.84 7.97
N PHE A 184 15.17 7.06 8.65
CA PHE A 184 13.71 7.06 8.43
C PHE A 184 13.07 8.44 8.60
N ARG A 185 13.57 9.25 9.55
CA ARG A 185 13.07 10.62 9.77
C ARG A 185 13.29 11.51 8.52
N ASP A 186 14.43 11.36 7.85
CA ASP A 186 14.83 12.22 6.74
C ASP A 186 13.97 11.86 5.51
N VAL A 187 13.74 10.57 5.31
CA VAL A 187 12.85 10.01 4.27
C VAL A 187 11.41 10.51 4.46
N VAL A 188 10.86 10.42 5.68
CA VAL A 188 9.51 10.90 5.98
C VAL A 188 9.40 12.42 5.86
N THR A 189 10.46 13.14 6.24
CA THR A 189 10.51 14.60 6.12
C THR A 189 10.53 15.04 4.65
N ARG A 190 11.34 14.38 3.80
CA ARG A 190 11.37 14.64 2.36
C ARG A 190 10.03 14.33 1.72
N SER A 191 9.40 13.21 2.05
CA SER A 191 8.02 12.87 1.62
C SER A 191 7.02 13.99 1.98
N ARG A 192 7.08 14.49 3.22
CA ARG A 192 6.24 15.61 3.67
C ARG A 192 6.49 16.88 2.85
N GLN A 193 7.73 17.22 2.56
CA GLN A 193 8.12 18.40 1.78
C GLN A 193 7.59 18.30 0.34
N LEU A 194 7.79 17.15 -0.31
CA LEU A 194 7.27 16.88 -1.67
C LEU A 194 5.75 17.02 -1.76
N MET A 195 5.04 16.69 -0.68
CA MET A 195 3.58 16.74 -0.64
C MET A 195 3.01 18.12 -0.24
N VAL A 196 3.82 19.12 0.10
CA VAL A 196 3.32 20.49 0.35
C VAL A 196 2.71 21.04 -0.94
N GLY A 197 1.50 21.61 -0.86
CA GLY A 197 0.75 22.09 -2.03
C GLY A 197 0.04 21.01 -2.86
N HIS A 198 0.46 19.74 -2.75
CA HIS A 198 0.01 18.67 -3.65
C HIS A 198 -0.98 17.67 -3.03
N LYS A 199 -1.30 17.80 -1.73
CA LYS A 199 -2.19 16.86 -1.01
C LYS A 199 -3.59 16.76 -1.62
N TRP A 200 -4.18 17.91 -1.94
CA TRP A 200 -5.54 17.97 -2.52
C TRP A 200 -5.58 17.32 -3.91
N GLN A 201 -4.55 17.57 -4.72
CA GLN A 201 -4.44 16.99 -6.06
C GLN A 201 -4.30 15.47 -5.98
N PHE A 202 -3.50 14.97 -5.04
CA PHE A 202 -3.39 13.53 -4.80
C PHE A 202 -4.70 12.92 -4.30
N PHE A 203 -5.44 13.60 -3.42
CA PHE A 203 -6.78 13.17 -2.99
C PHE A 203 -7.74 13.05 -4.17
N VAL A 204 -7.81 14.09 -5.02
CA VAL A 204 -8.68 14.10 -6.22
C VAL A 204 -8.25 13.02 -7.22
N LEU A 205 -6.94 12.75 -7.34
CA LEU A 205 -6.42 11.66 -8.16
C LEU A 205 -6.92 10.31 -7.64
N GLN A 206 -6.85 10.05 -6.34
CA GLN A 206 -7.39 8.83 -5.73
C GLN A 206 -8.92 8.71 -5.90
N LEU A 207 -9.65 9.81 -5.70
CA LEU A 207 -11.10 9.85 -5.87
C LEU A 207 -11.52 9.44 -7.30
N SER A 208 -10.71 9.80 -8.29
CA SER A 208 -10.94 9.42 -9.69
C SER A 208 -10.76 7.92 -10.00
N PHE A 209 -10.20 7.15 -9.06
CA PHE A 209 -10.15 5.68 -9.11
C PHE A 209 -11.22 5.03 -8.23
N LEU A 210 -11.79 5.76 -7.27
CA LEU A 210 -12.78 5.21 -6.33
C LEU A 210 -14.02 4.68 -7.05
N GLY A 211 -14.52 5.37 -8.08
CA GLY A 211 -15.65 4.88 -8.88
C GLY A 211 -15.36 3.53 -9.55
N TRP A 212 -14.15 3.37 -10.10
CA TRP A 212 -13.72 2.10 -10.70
C TRP A 212 -13.50 1.01 -9.66
N ALA A 213 -13.05 1.37 -8.45
CA ALA A 213 -12.88 0.45 -7.35
C ALA A 213 -14.22 -0.08 -6.80
N ILE A 214 -15.25 0.78 -6.76
CA ILE A 214 -16.61 0.35 -6.41
C ILE A 214 -17.15 -0.60 -7.49
N LEU A 215 -16.96 -0.27 -8.77
CA LEU A 215 -17.38 -1.14 -9.87
C LEU A 215 -16.62 -2.48 -9.88
N SER A 216 -15.33 -2.48 -9.54
CA SER A 216 -14.56 -3.72 -9.42
C SER A 216 -15.02 -4.56 -8.22
N ALA A 217 -15.40 -3.95 -7.10
CA ALA A 217 -15.97 -4.65 -5.97
C ALA A 217 -17.30 -5.33 -6.34
N LEU A 218 -18.20 -4.64 -7.04
CA LEU A 218 -19.50 -5.19 -7.51
C LEU A 218 -19.34 -6.38 -8.47
N THR A 219 -18.22 -6.45 -9.21
CA THR A 219 -17.90 -7.56 -10.12
C THR A 219 -17.07 -8.66 -9.42
N ALA A 220 -17.27 -8.85 -8.12
CA ALA A 220 -16.56 -9.82 -7.28
C ALA A 220 -15.02 -9.64 -7.26
N GLY A 221 -14.54 -8.43 -7.55
CA GLY A 221 -13.11 -8.10 -7.59
C GLY A 221 -12.43 -8.33 -8.94
N ILE A 222 -13.10 -8.86 -9.96
CA ILE A 222 -12.48 -9.19 -11.26
C ILE A 222 -11.86 -7.93 -11.92
N GLY A 223 -12.53 -6.78 -11.81
CA GLY A 223 -12.01 -5.51 -12.32
C GLY A 223 -10.66 -5.09 -11.71
N GLN A 224 -10.29 -5.66 -10.57
CA GLN A 224 -9.06 -5.34 -9.86
C GLN A 224 -7.80 -5.85 -10.54
N LEU A 225 -7.92 -6.84 -11.43
CA LEU A 225 -6.81 -7.32 -12.26
C LEU A 225 -6.27 -6.22 -13.20
N TRP A 226 -7.14 -5.36 -13.73
CA TRP A 226 -6.75 -4.24 -14.59
C TRP A 226 -6.58 -2.94 -13.80
N LEU A 227 -7.41 -2.71 -12.78
CA LEU A 227 -7.38 -1.47 -12.01
C LEU A 227 -6.13 -1.35 -11.14
N THR A 228 -5.64 -2.46 -10.56
CA THR A 228 -4.44 -2.45 -9.71
C THR A 228 -3.20 -2.00 -10.47
N PRO A 229 -2.77 -2.65 -11.58
CA PRO A 229 -1.58 -2.21 -12.31
C PRO A 229 -1.72 -0.78 -12.82
N TYR A 230 -2.93 -0.39 -13.25
CA TYR A 230 -3.19 0.97 -13.70
C TYR A 230 -3.03 2.01 -12.58
N THR A 231 -3.58 1.73 -11.40
CA THR A 231 -3.46 2.61 -10.23
C THR A 231 -2.01 2.72 -9.77
N TYR A 232 -1.31 1.59 -9.66
CA TYR A 232 0.11 1.57 -9.28
C TYR A 232 0.95 2.37 -10.28
N GLY A 233 0.70 2.23 -11.57
CA GLY A 233 1.36 3.02 -12.61
C GLY A 233 1.15 4.51 -12.45
N VAL A 234 -0.10 4.92 -12.27
CA VAL A 234 -0.43 6.35 -12.12
C VAL A 234 0.15 6.92 -10.83
N MET A 235 0.20 6.17 -9.73
CA MET A 235 0.83 6.60 -8.49
C MET A 235 2.36 6.73 -8.64
N ALA A 236 3.00 5.81 -9.35
CA ALA A 236 4.42 5.90 -9.66
C ALA A 236 4.75 7.10 -10.56
N ASN A 237 3.95 7.32 -11.62
CA ASN A 237 4.09 8.48 -12.50
C ASN A 237 3.84 9.80 -11.76
N TYR A 238 2.85 9.83 -10.87
CA TYR A 238 2.60 10.99 -10.02
C TYR A 238 3.82 11.34 -9.17
N TYR A 239 4.45 10.36 -8.53
CA TYR A 239 5.67 10.57 -7.75
C TYR A 239 6.83 11.10 -8.61
N ASP A 240 7.06 10.50 -9.77
CA ASP A 240 8.15 10.92 -10.67
C ASP A 240 8.00 12.39 -11.10
N ASN A 241 6.76 12.79 -11.43
CA ASN A 241 6.45 14.19 -11.77
C ASN A 241 6.54 15.15 -10.57
N LEU A 242 6.31 14.68 -9.33
CA LEU A 242 6.52 15.49 -8.14
C LEU A 242 8.01 15.72 -7.90
N GLN A 243 8.83 14.69 -8.09
CA GLN A 243 10.26 14.77 -7.84
C GLN A 243 10.99 15.65 -8.86
N LEU A 244 10.59 15.61 -10.14
CA LEU A 244 11.16 16.49 -11.18
C LEU A 244 10.96 17.99 -10.91
N LYS A 245 10.13 18.35 -9.93
CA LYS A 245 9.80 19.74 -9.58
C LYS A 245 10.37 20.20 -8.24
N ALA A 246 11.01 19.32 -7.49
CA ALA A 246 11.42 19.54 -6.11
C ALA A 246 12.93 19.59 -5.93
#